data_AF-A0A8H2ZV37-F1
#
_entry.id   AF-A0A8H2ZV37-F1
#
_cell.length_a   1.000
_cell.length_b   1.000
_cell.length_c   1.000
_cell.angle_alpha   90.00
_cell.angle_beta   90.00
_cell.angle_gamma   90.00
#
_symmetry.space_group_name_H-M   'P 1'
#
loop_
_entity.id
_entity.type
_entity.pdbx_description
1 polymer ?
#
loop_
_entity_poly.entity_id
_entity_poly.type
_entity_poly.pdbx_seq_one_letter_code
_entity_poly.pdbx_strand_id
1 'polypeptide(L)'
;MFWRKERSLTRLRKHQKNPYRSLDDSFILLPGQGIMGGRCGNQFWRSPESWGKGRRGVLSDIFSMGIVAIYIMNKQMIFYDGSKDEDFVDGEACDQFLRRHISYFWDENDFTALWSILEDNPFHDRLIDIFNNTKNPRPPFRNWIKIDAELRDLVVKMARLDPTSRIGAREASEHPFFDGIGG
;
A
#
# COMPACT_ATOMS: atom_id res chain seq x y z
N MET A 1 -43.38 -4.77 -24.20
CA MET A 1 -42.28 -4.01 -24.85
C MET A 1 -41.41 -3.42 -23.75
N PHE A 2 -40.08 -3.51 -23.90
CA PHE A 2 -38.99 -2.97 -23.06
C PHE A 2 -38.51 -3.72 -21.79
N TRP A 3 -37.27 -4.21 -21.92
CA TRP A 3 -36.35 -4.78 -20.93
C TRP A 3 -35.77 -3.73 -19.96
N ARG A 4 -35.43 -4.12 -18.70
CA ARG A 4 -34.15 -3.71 -18.06
C ARG A 4 -33.72 -4.56 -16.84
N LYS A 5 -32.78 -5.47 -17.11
CA LYS A 5 -31.54 -5.83 -16.36
C LYS A 5 -31.63 -6.06 -14.84
N GLU A 6 -31.61 -7.34 -14.44
CA GLU A 6 -31.18 -7.81 -13.13
C GLU A 6 -29.78 -7.28 -12.78
N ARG A 7 -29.66 -6.69 -11.59
CA ARG A 7 -28.38 -6.52 -10.88
C ARG A 7 -28.28 -7.63 -9.85
N SER A 8 -27.55 -8.69 -10.19
CA SER A 8 -27.12 -9.72 -9.24
C SER A 8 -26.09 -9.11 -8.27
N LEU A 9 -26.55 -8.65 -7.10
CA LEU A 9 -25.68 -8.35 -5.97
C LEU A 9 -25.40 -9.65 -5.24
N THR A 10 -24.25 -10.28 -5.53
CA THR A 10 -23.83 -11.49 -4.83
C THR A 10 -23.31 -11.12 -3.44
N ARG A 11 -24.16 -11.27 -2.43
CA ARG A 11 -23.78 -11.20 -1.01
C ARG A 11 -23.00 -12.46 -0.66
N LEU A 12 -21.67 -12.37 -0.57
CA LEU A 12 -20.82 -13.51 -0.24
C LEU A 12 -21.11 -14.01 1.19
N ARG A 13 -21.49 -15.29 1.30
CA ARG A 13 -21.66 -15.99 2.58
C ARG A 13 -20.28 -16.37 3.14
N LYS A 14 -20.01 -16.04 4.40
CA LYS A 14 -18.87 -16.57 5.15
C LYS A 14 -19.08 -18.06 5.40
N HIS A 15 -18.22 -18.91 4.87
CA HIS A 15 -18.15 -20.33 5.24
C HIS A 15 -16.95 -20.59 6.17
N GLN A 16 -17.27 -21.29 7.27
CA GLN A 16 -16.52 -22.20 8.15
C GLN A 16 -14.98 -22.04 8.31
N LYS A 17 -14.58 -22.04 9.59
CA LYS A 17 -13.23 -22.03 10.21
C LYS A 17 -12.14 -22.75 9.40
N ASN A 18 -11.07 -22.01 9.07
CA ASN A 18 -9.82 -22.48 8.45
C ASN A 18 -8.68 -22.42 9.48
N PRO A 19 -7.82 -23.45 9.65
CA PRO A 19 -6.78 -23.46 10.69
C PRO A 19 -5.57 -22.54 10.41
N TYR A 20 -5.57 -21.77 9.31
CA TYR A 20 -4.59 -20.72 9.05
C TYR A 20 -5.20 -19.36 9.38
N ARG A 21 -4.80 -18.78 10.51
CA ARG A 21 -5.31 -17.53 11.10
C ARG A 21 -4.95 -16.24 10.31
N SER A 22 -4.59 -16.35 9.03
CA SER A 22 -4.03 -15.28 8.19
C SER A 22 -4.71 -15.14 6.82
N LEU A 23 -5.88 -15.75 6.63
CA LEU A 23 -6.67 -15.62 5.39
C LEU A 23 -8.01 -14.91 5.61
N ASP A 24 -8.27 -14.43 6.84
CA ASP A 24 -9.54 -13.78 7.20
C ASP A 24 -9.81 -12.51 6.38
N ASP A 25 -8.76 -11.87 5.86
CA ASP A 25 -8.80 -10.69 4.98
C ASP A 25 -8.44 -11.03 3.52
N SER A 26 -8.34 -12.30 3.15
CA SER A 26 -7.99 -12.72 1.78
C SER A 26 -9.21 -12.78 0.86
N PHE A 27 -9.02 -12.43 -0.41
CA PHE A 27 -10.06 -12.51 -1.45
C PHE A 27 -9.49 -13.10 -2.72
N ILE A 28 -10.27 -13.96 -3.39
CA ILE A 28 -9.96 -14.43 -4.74
C ILE A 28 -10.46 -13.35 -5.71
N LEU A 29 -9.54 -12.74 -6.46
CA LEU A 29 -9.85 -11.73 -7.48
C LEU A 29 -9.66 -12.32 -8.88
N LEU A 30 -10.61 -12.07 -9.77
CA LEU A 30 -10.41 -12.31 -11.20
C LEU A 30 -9.50 -11.20 -11.79
N PRO A 31 -8.84 -11.45 -12.93
CA PRO A 31 -8.01 -10.44 -13.59
C PRO A 31 -8.76 -9.12 -13.78
N GLY A 32 -8.13 -8.01 -13.41
CA GLY A 32 -8.71 -6.67 -13.50
C GLY A 32 -9.79 -6.37 -12.46
N GLN A 33 -10.02 -7.22 -11.46
CA GLN A 33 -10.86 -6.92 -10.30
C GLN A 33 -10.07 -6.27 -9.17
N GLY A 34 -10.79 -5.58 -8.28
CA GLY A 34 -10.20 -5.05 -7.05
C GLY A 34 -11.27 -4.83 -5.98
N ILE A 35 -10.83 -4.75 -4.73
CA ILE A 35 -11.69 -4.72 -3.54
C ILE A 35 -11.86 -3.28 -3.08
N MET A 36 -13.10 -2.84 -2.99
CA MET A 36 -13.48 -1.53 -2.43
C MET A 36 -14.08 -1.72 -1.03
N GLY A 37 -13.82 -0.80 -0.10
CA GLY A 37 -14.48 -0.77 1.21
C GLY A 37 -13.82 -1.62 2.31
N GLY A 38 -13.75 -1.10 3.54
CA GLY A 38 -13.10 -1.73 4.70
C GLY A 38 -11.58 -1.48 4.76
N ARG A 39 -11.03 -1.27 5.95
CA ARG A 39 -9.58 -1.14 6.16
C ARG A 39 -9.02 -2.52 6.55
N CYS A 40 -8.72 -3.34 5.56
CA CYS A 40 -8.12 -4.66 5.81
C CYS A 40 -6.58 -4.55 5.93
N GLY A 41 -5.97 -5.54 6.58
CA GLY A 41 -4.52 -5.61 6.77
C GLY A 41 -3.99 -4.71 7.89
N ASN A 42 -2.75 -4.95 8.31
CA ASN A 42 -2.10 -4.24 9.41
C ASN A 42 -1.62 -2.83 8.96
N GLN A 43 -1.88 -1.81 9.79
CA GLN A 43 -1.56 -0.40 9.50
C GLN A 43 -0.08 -0.12 9.20
N PHE A 44 0.84 -0.92 9.75
CA PHE A 44 2.27 -0.75 9.58
C PHE A 44 2.80 -1.19 8.20
N TRP A 45 2.01 -1.93 7.43
CA TRP A 45 2.39 -2.43 6.10
C TRP A 45 1.39 -2.03 5.01
N ARG A 46 0.40 -1.20 5.35
CA ARG A 46 -0.74 -0.88 4.49
C ARG A 46 -0.36 0.10 3.37
N SER A 47 -0.82 -0.18 2.15
CA SER A 47 -0.62 0.69 0.98
C SER A 47 -1.39 2.03 1.07
N PRO A 48 -0.94 3.10 0.39
CA PRO A 48 -1.61 4.42 0.43
C PRO A 48 -3.07 4.36 0.00
N GLU A 49 -3.40 3.68 -1.09
CA GLU A 49 -4.76 3.58 -1.63
C GLU A 49 -5.72 2.81 -0.70
N SER A 50 -5.17 1.92 0.14
CA SER A 50 -5.95 1.17 1.13
C SER A 50 -6.47 2.07 2.27
N TRP A 51 -5.81 3.20 2.55
CA TRP A 51 -6.29 4.16 3.55
C TRP A 51 -7.58 4.87 3.10
N GLY A 52 -7.68 5.18 1.81
CA GLY A 52 -8.89 5.74 1.20
C GLY A 52 -10.01 4.72 0.99
N LYS A 53 -9.86 3.45 1.39
CA LYS A 53 -10.77 2.35 1.00
C LYS A 53 -10.93 2.22 -0.53
N GLY A 54 -9.91 2.67 -1.27
CA GLY A 54 -9.84 2.61 -2.73
C GLY A 54 -9.68 1.18 -3.23
N ARG A 55 -9.54 1.04 -4.55
CA ARG A 55 -9.53 -0.26 -5.23
C ARG A 55 -8.23 -0.99 -4.91
N ARG A 56 -8.31 -2.00 -4.04
CA ARG A 56 -7.19 -2.87 -3.70
C ARG A 56 -7.07 -4.01 -4.67
N GLY A 57 -5.85 -4.33 -5.07
CA GLY A 57 -5.53 -5.48 -5.90
C GLY A 57 -4.21 -6.08 -5.46
N VAL A 58 -3.69 -7.03 -6.25
CA VAL A 58 -2.42 -7.72 -5.98
C VAL A 58 -1.25 -6.74 -5.78
N LEU A 59 -1.29 -5.57 -6.42
CA LEU A 59 -0.25 -4.54 -6.29
C LEU A 59 -0.25 -3.84 -4.92
N SER A 60 -1.32 -3.94 -4.14
CA SER A 60 -1.31 -3.54 -2.73
C SER A 60 -0.48 -4.50 -1.87
N ASP A 61 -0.51 -5.80 -2.18
CA ASP A 61 0.31 -6.81 -1.48
C ASP A 61 1.80 -6.64 -1.84
N ILE A 62 2.12 -6.28 -3.08
CA ILE A 62 3.50 -5.94 -3.48
C ILE A 62 4.04 -4.74 -2.69
N PHE A 63 3.22 -3.70 -2.54
CA PHE A 63 3.61 -2.56 -1.69
C PHE A 63 3.91 -3.04 -0.28
N SER A 64 3.00 -3.80 0.34
CA SER A 64 3.18 -4.33 1.69
C SER A 64 4.46 -5.16 1.83
N MET A 65 4.77 -5.98 0.82
CA MET A 65 6.00 -6.77 0.79
C MET A 65 7.25 -5.90 0.73
N GLY A 66 7.23 -4.80 -0.03
CA GLY A 66 8.31 -3.82 -0.06
C GLY A 66 8.58 -3.22 1.33
N ILE A 67 7.53 -2.87 2.08
CA ILE A 67 7.67 -2.33 3.44
C ILE A 67 8.22 -3.39 4.41
N VAL A 68 7.77 -4.63 4.28
CA VAL A 68 8.31 -5.76 5.07
C VAL A 68 9.80 -5.97 4.79
N ALA A 69 10.24 -5.88 3.53
CA ALA A 69 11.65 -5.97 3.18
C ALA A 69 12.51 -4.90 3.88
N ILE A 70 12.01 -3.66 3.95
CA ILE A 70 12.68 -2.58 4.72
C ILE A 70 12.78 -2.95 6.19
N TYR A 71 11.72 -3.48 6.79
CA TYR A 71 11.75 -3.90 8.19
C TYR A 71 12.73 -5.04 8.44
N ILE A 72 12.78 -6.05 7.58
CA ILE A 72 13.70 -7.17 7.72
C ILE A 72 15.15 -6.68 7.75
N MET A 73 15.47 -5.67 6.92
CA MET A 73 16.84 -5.21 6.71
C MET A 73 17.24 -4.10 7.68
N ASN A 74 16.33 -3.18 8.00
CA ASN A 74 16.61 -2.03 8.87
C ASN A 74 16.11 -2.23 10.31
N LYS A 75 15.35 -3.30 10.59
CA LYS A 75 14.73 -3.62 11.89
C LYS A 75 13.85 -2.50 12.47
N GLN A 76 13.35 -1.61 11.60
CA GLN A 76 12.52 -0.48 11.98
C GLN A 76 11.18 -0.53 11.23
N MET A 77 10.08 -0.35 11.97
CA MET A 77 8.78 -0.10 11.38
C MET A 77 8.75 1.34 10.88
N ILE A 78 9.07 1.55 9.61
CA ILE A 78 9.31 2.90 9.08
C ILE A 78 8.10 3.82 9.14
N PHE A 79 6.89 3.30 9.30
CA PHE A 79 5.71 4.14 9.48
C PHE A 79 5.33 4.41 10.94
N TYR A 80 5.93 3.68 11.88
CA TYR A 80 5.71 3.88 13.31
C TYR A 80 6.65 4.96 13.87
N ASP A 81 6.13 5.88 14.68
CA ASP A 81 6.91 6.95 15.29
C ASP A 81 7.27 6.74 16.76
N GLY A 82 6.80 5.64 17.37
CA GLY A 82 7.00 5.40 18.80
C GLY A 82 5.85 5.88 19.69
N SER A 83 4.80 6.52 19.17
CA SER A 83 3.61 6.88 19.94
C SER A 83 2.86 5.63 20.38
N LYS A 84 2.30 5.65 21.59
CA LYS A 84 1.54 4.49 22.10
C LYS A 84 0.27 4.32 21.26
N ASP A 85 -0.12 3.07 21.01
CA ASP A 85 -1.30 2.73 20.21
C ASP A 85 -2.61 3.38 20.71
N GLU A 86 -2.64 3.85 21.96
CA GLU A 86 -3.78 4.55 22.58
C GLU A 86 -3.99 5.99 22.08
N ASP A 87 -3.00 6.60 21.44
CA ASP A 87 -3.06 8.01 20.99
C ASP A 87 -3.63 8.16 19.56
N PHE A 88 -3.91 7.05 18.88
CA PHE A 88 -4.39 7.06 17.51
C PHE A 88 -5.91 7.24 17.46
N VAL A 89 -6.37 8.49 17.53
CA VAL A 89 -7.70 8.81 16.98
C VAL A 89 -7.66 8.43 15.51
N ASP A 90 -8.66 7.69 15.06
CA ASP A 90 -8.74 7.00 13.76
C ASP A 90 -8.42 7.91 12.54
N GLY A 91 -8.53 9.23 12.73
CA GLY A 91 -7.99 10.28 11.89
C GLY A 91 -6.48 10.45 11.99
N GLU A 92 -5.95 10.96 13.10
CA GLU A 92 -4.55 11.41 13.24
C GLU A 92 -3.52 10.32 12.91
N ALA A 93 -3.84 9.06 13.23
CA ALA A 93 -3.04 7.90 12.83
C ALA A 93 -2.85 7.86 11.31
N CYS A 94 -3.95 7.95 10.57
CA CYS A 94 -3.97 7.91 9.12
C CYS A 94 -3.09 9.01 8.51
N ASP A 95 -3.13 10.22 9.08
CA ASP A 95 -2.33 11.35 8.59
C ASP A 95 -0.84 11.09 8.78
N GLN A 96 -0.46 10.60 9.95
CA GLN A 96 0.93 10.27 10.26
C GLN A 96 1.46 9.17 9.32
N PHE A 97 0.70 8.10 9.08
CA PHE A 97 1.06 7.04 8.15
C PHE A 97 1.25 7.59 6.73
N LEU A 98 0.29 8.39 6.25
CA LEU A 98 0.37 8.98 4.91
C LEU A 98 1.52 9.97 4.73
N ARG A 99 1.80 10.82 5.75
CA ARG A 99 2.95 11.74 5.73
C ARG A 99 4.25 10.99 5.49
N ARG A 100 4.37 9.79 6.05
CA ARG A 100 5.55 8.94 5.88
C ARG A 100 5.56 8.22 4.53
N HIS A 101 4.41 7.75 4.04
CA HIS A 101 4.29 7.24 2.65
C HIS A 101 4.82 8.27 1.66
N ILE A 102 4.34 9.50 1.75
CA ILE A 102 4.80 10.63 0.93
C ILE A 102 6.29 10.88 1.17
N SER A 103 6.73 11.07 2.41
CA SER A 103 8.14 11.40 2.68
C SER A 103 9.13 10.38 2.11
N TYR A 104 8.83 9.08 2.22
CA TYR A 104 9.75 8.03 1.79
C TYR A 104 9.67 7.67 0.31
N PHE A 105 8.48 7.70 -0.28
CA PHE A 105 8.21 7.15 -1.60
C PHE A 105 7.64 8.17 -2.59
N TRP A 106 7.61 9.45 -2.24
CA TRP A 106 7.12 10.48 -3.14
C TRP A 106 7.93 10.54 -4.44
N ASP A 107 7.16 10.54 -5.53
CA ASP A 107 7.54 10.79 -6.89
C ASP A 107 6.41 11.61 -7.52
N GLU A 108 6.74 12.64 -8.29
CA GLU A 108 5.76 13.61 -8.81
C GLU A 108 4.68 12.95 -9.67
N ASN A 109 5.11 12.03 -10.54
CA ASN A 109 4.21 11.28 -11.43
C ASN A 109 3.30 10.34 -10.62
N ASP A 110 3.88 9.60 -9.66
CA ASP A 110 3.11 8.67 -8.84
C ASP A 110 2.08 9.38 -7.95
N PHE A 111 2.44 10.53 -7.40
CA PHE A 111 1.54 11.29 -6.54
C PHE A 111 0.33 11.79 -7.34
N THR A 112 0.55 12.27 -8.56
CA THR A 112 -0.51 12.72 -9.47
C THR A 112 -1.42 11.55 -9.90
N ALA A 113 -0.86 10.37 -10.12
CA ALA A 113 -1.65 9.18 -10.43
C ALA A 113 -2.47 8.68 -9.23
N LEU A 114 -1.87 8.64 -8.02
CA LEU A 114 -2.59 8.33 -6.78
C LEU A 114 -3.74 9.31 -6.53
N TRP A 115 -3.51 10.60 -6.80
CA TRP A 115 -4.51 11.64 -6.74
C TRP A 115 -5.71 11.34 -7.64
N SER A 116 -5.47 11.02 -8.90
CA SER A 116 -6.55 10.70 -9.86
C SER A 116 -7.34 9.46 -9.45
N ILE A 117 -6.68 8.43 -8.90
CA ILE A 117 -7.35 7.22 -8.39
C ILE A 117 -8.31 7.53 -7.23
N LEU A 118 -8.01 8.60 -6.47
CA LEU A 118 -8.77 8.99 -5.29
C LEU A 118 -9.72 10.16 -5.56
N GLU A 119 -9.82 10.72 -6.78
CA GLU A 119 -10.53 11.99 -7.05
C GLU A 119 -11.98 12.02 -6.52
N ASP A 120 -12.74 10.93 -6.70
CA ASP A 120 -14.12 10.83 -6.19
C ASP A 120 -14.22 10.38 -4.71
N ASN A 121 -13.09 10.33 -3.99
CA ASN A 121 -12.99 9.81 -2.63
C ASN A 121 -12.91 10.95 -1.61
N PRO A 122 -13.68 10.93 -0.50
CA PRO A 122 -13.52 11.88 0.61
C PRO A 122 -12.10 11.95 1.20
N PHE A 123 -11.26 10.95 0.90
CA PHE A 123 -9.86 10.89 1.29
C PHE A 123 -8.92 11.74 0.41
N HIS A 124 -9.41 12.18 -0.75
CA HIS A 124 -8.68 13.01 -1.70
C HIS A 124 -8.21 14.32 -1.08
N ASP A 125 -9.16 15.15 -0.64
CA ASP A 125 -8.91 16.45 0.01
C ASP A 125 -7.93 16.33 1.18
N ARG A 126 -8.07 15.24 1.94
CA ARG A 126 -7.21 14.94 3.07
C ARG A 126 -5.77 14.66 2.67
N LEU A 127 -5.55 13.91 1.58
CA LEU A 127 -4.22 13.67 1.04
C LEU A 127 -3.55 14.97 0.56
N ILE A 128 -4.33 15.88 -0.04
CA ILE A 128 -3.87 17.24 -0.43
C ILE A 128 -3.36 18.00 0.79
N ASP A 129 -4.20 18.05 1.83
CA ASP A 129 -3.90 18.81 3.03
C ASP A 129 -2.63 18.28 3.70
N ILE A 130 -2.51 16.95 3.81
CA ILE A 130 -1.31 16.30 4.33
C ILE A 130 -0.07 16.66 3.51
N PHE A 131 -0.15 16.57 2.18
CA PHE A 131 0.97 16.88 1.30
C PHE A 131 1.43 18.33 1.48
N ASN A 132 0.50 19.28 1.40
CA ASN A 132 0.79 20.71 1.57
C ASN A 132 1.32 21.05 2.97
N ASN A 133 0.86 20.33 3.99
CA ASN A 133 1.28 20.54 5.38
C ASN A 133 2.51 19.70 5.78
N THR A 134 3.11 18.92 4.87
CA THR A 134 4.33 18.14 5.18
C THR A 134 5.55 19.04 5.08
N LYS A 135 5.94 19.61 6.23
CA LYS A 135 7.16 20.42 6.37
C LYS A 135 8.34 19.52 6.71
N ASN A 136 9.50 19.78 6.10
CA ASN A 136 10.75 19.03 6.34
C ASN A 136 10.57 17.50 6.19
N PRO A 137 10.23 17.00 4.98
CA PRO A 137 10.00 15.58 4.77
C PRO A 137 11.24 14.77 5.15
N ARG A 138 11.00 13.54 5.61
CA ARG A 138 12.10 12.60 5.89
C ARG A 138 12.90 12.33 4.61
N PRO A 139 14.19 11.98 4.71
CA PRO A 139 14.97 11.59 3.55
C PRO A 139 14.27 10.46 2.77
N PRO A 140 14.02 10.63 1.46
CA PRO A 140 13.39 9.61 0.64
C PRO A 140 14.15 8.28 0.72
N PHE A 141 13.43 7.17 0.67
CA PHE A 141 14.03 5.85 0.81
C PHE A 141 15.11 5.57 -0.24
N ARG A 142 14.92 6.07 -1.47
CA ARG A 142 15.92 6.02 -2.55
C ARG A 142 17.28 6.63 -2.21
N ASN A 143 17.36 7.46 -1.17
CA ASN A 143 18.59 8.11 -0.71
C ASN A 143 19.24 7.41 0.50
N TRP A 144 18.70 6.28 0.96
CA TRP A 144 19.21 5.58 2.14
C TRP A 144 20.47 4.77 1.78
N ILE A 145 21.64 5.40 1.92
CA ILE A 145 22.94 4.82 1.53
C ILE A 145 23.38 3.60 2.36
N LYS A 146 22.78 3.38 3.53
CA LYS A 146 23.08 2.23 4.40
C LYS A 146 22.41 0.93 3.94
N ILE A 147 21.45 1.04 3.03
CA ILE A 147 20.76 -0.10 2.43
C ILE A 147 21.46 -0.42 1.11
N ASP A 148 21.60 -1.72 0.84
CA ASP A 148 22.12 -2.24 -0.42
C ASP A 148 21.44 -1.57 -1.63
N ALA A 149 22.21 -1.25 -2.67
CA ALA A 149 21.74 -0.46 -3.78
C ALA A 149 20.67 -1.19 -4.60
N GLU A 150 20.82 -2.50 -4.81
CA GLU A 150 19.88 -3.31 -5.58
C GLU A 150 18.60 -3.59 -4.77
N LEU A 151 18.73 -3.82 -3.47
CA LEU A 151 17.58 -3.90 -2.58
C LEU A 151 16.80 -2.58 -2.57
N ARG A 152 17.52 -1.45 -2.51
CA ARG A 152 16.89 -0.14 -2.50
C ARG A 152 16.11 0.10 -3.79
N ASP A 153 16.69 -0.26 -4.93
CA ASP A 153 16.03 -0.19 -6.23
C ASP A 153 14.78 -1.08 -6.31
N LEU A 154 14.89 -2.34 -5.87
CA LEU A 154 13.76 -3.27 -5.78
C LEU A 154 12.60 -2.69 -4.96
N VAL A 155 12.89 -2.21 -3.76
CA VAL A 155 11.88 -1.68 -2.85
C VAL A 155 11.26 -0.39 -3.41
N VAL A 156 12.03 0.48 -4.05
CA VAL A 156 11.48 1.69 -4.72
C VAL A 156 10.48 1.30 -5.81
N LYS A 157 10.76 0.25 -6.58
CA LYS A 157 9.85 -0.27 -7.60
C LYS A 157 8.59 -0.93 -7.01
N MET A 158 8.70 -1.61 -5.87
CA MET A 158 7.57 -2.24 -5.19
C MET A 158 6.66 -1.24 -4.46
N ALA A 159 7.24 -0.18 -3.87
CA ALA A 159 6.57 0.74 -2.96
C ALA A 159 6.17 2.08 -3.63
N ARG A 160 5.99 2.10 -4.96
CA ARG A 160 5.47 3.27 -5.69
C ARG A 160 4.10 3.70 -5.15
N LEU A 161 3.84 5.01 -5.09
CA LEU A 161 2.57 5.50 -4.56
C LEU A 161 1.41 5.20 -5.50
N ASP A 162 1.65 5.29 -6.82
CA ASP A 162 0.73 4.80 -7.83
C ASP A 162 0.76 3.27 -7.90
N PRO A 163 -0.37 2.59 -7.62
CA PRO A 163 -0.46 1.14 -7.77
C PRO A 163 -0.10 0.65 -9.16
N THR A 164 -0.43 1.39 -10.23
CA THR A 164 -0.25 0.91 -11.62
C THR A 164 1.20 0.94 -12.09
N SER A 165 2.02 1.75 -11.45
CA SER A 165 3.46 1.86 -11.72
C SER A 165 4.30 0.86 -10.91
N ARG A 166 3.71 0.13 -9.94
CA ARG A 166 4.43 -0.88 -9.15
C ARG A 166 4.78 -2.09 -10.02
N ILE A 167 5.98 -2.64 -9.81
CA ILE A 167 6.34 -3.93 -10.41
C ILE A 167 5.45 -5.06 -9.89
N GLY A 168 5.26 -6.10 -10.70
CA GLY A 168 4.54 -7.30 -10.30
C GLY A 168 5.39 -8.29 -9.49
N ALA A 169 4.76 -9.32 -8.93
CA ALA A 169 5.47 -10.39 -8.19
C ALA A 169 6.56 -11.07 -9.00
N ARG A 170 6.29 -11.36 -10.29
CA ARG A 170 7.26 -12.01 -11.19
C ARG A 170 8.47 -11.10 -11.44
N GLU A 171 8.22 -9.85 -11.79
CA GLU A 171 9.28 -8.87 -12.04
C GLU A 171 10.12 -8.62 -10.79
N ALA A 172 9.50 -8.59 -9.60
CA ALA A 172 10.22 -8.51 -8.34
C ALA A 172 11.12 -9.73 -8.10
N SER A 173 10.65 -10.95 -8.41
CA SER A 173 11.45 -12.16 -8.25
C SER A 173 12.60 -12.29 -9.25
N GLU A 174 12.51 -11.62 -10.40
CA GLU A 174 13.54 -11.57 -11.45
C GLU A 174 14.51 -10.40 -11.25
N HIS A 175 14.42 -9.67 -10.12
CA HIS A 175 15.26 -8.50 -9.86
C HIS A 175 16.72 -8.90 -9.56
N PRO A 176 17.72 -8.13 -10.03
CA PRO A 176 19.15 -8.43 -9.82
C PRO A 176 19.57 -8.65 -8.37
N PHE A 177 18.86 -8.02 -7.43
CA PHE A 177 19.03 -8.26 -5.98
C PHE A 177 19.03 -9.75 -5.60
N PHE A 178 18.34 -10.60 -6.35
CA PHE A 178 18.26 -12.04 -6.12
C PHE A 178 19.29 -12.87 -6.90
N ASP A 179 20.06 -12.28 -7.83
CA ASP A 179 20.99 -13.01 -8.71
C ASP A 179 22.13 -13.72 -7.94
N GLY A 180 22.39 -13.32 -6.69
CA GLY A 180 23.39 -13.94 -5.79
C GLY A 180 22.82 -14.90 -4.74
N ILE A 181 21.51 -15.16 -4.72
CA ILE A 181 20.82 -15.97 -3.69
C ILE A 181 20.50 -17.39 -4.21
N GLY A 182 20.70 -17.65 -5.50
CA GLY A 182 20.55 -18.98 -6.12
C GLY A 182 21.88 -19.74 -6.21
N GLY A 183 22.18 -20.53 -5.18
CA GLY A 183 23.22 -21.57 -5.17
C GLY A 183 22.75 -22.79 -4.40
#